data_AF-A0A376TZQ3-F1
#
_entry.id   AF-A0A376TZQ3-F1
#
_cell.length_a   1.000
_cell.length_b   1.000
_cell.length_c   1.000
_cell.angle_alpha   90.00
_cell.angle_beta   90.00
_cell.angle_gamma   90.00
#
_symmetry.space_group_name_H-M   'P 1'
#
loop_
_entity.id
_entity.type
_entity.pdbx_description
1 polymer ?
#
loop_
_entity_poly.entity_id
_entity_poly.type
_entity_poly.pdbx_seq_one_letter_code
_entity_poly.pdbx_strand_id
1 'polypeptide(L)'
;MQIMGTPQLARILHPFVGVVMFASFIIMFFRYWHHNLINRDDIFWAKNIRKIVVNEEVGDTGRYNFGQKCVFWAAIIFLVLLLVSGVIIWRPYFAPAFSIPVIRFALMLHSFAAVALIVVIMVHIYAALWVKGTITAMVEGWVTSAWAKKHHPRWYREVRKTTEKKAE
;
A
#
# COMPACT_ATOMS: atom_id res chain seq x y z
N MET A 1 21.46 19.16 -11.23
CA MET A 1 20.29 18.32 -10.89
C MET A 1 20.46 17.82 -9.45
N GLN A 2 19.97 18.58 -8.46
CA GLN A 2 19.99 18.19 -7.04
C GLN A 2 18.59 18.44 -6.48
N ILE A 3 17.63 17.57 -6.80
CA ILE A 3 16.22 17.74 -6.40
C ILE A 3 16.03 17.55 -4.88
N MET A 4 17.02 16.92 -4.20
CA MET A 4 17.16 16.88 -2.74
C MET A 4 18.34 17.74 -2.23
N GLY A 5 18.90 18.61 -3.09
CA GLY A 5 19.97 19.55 -2.75
C GLY A 5 21.23 18.85 -2.20
N THR A 6 21.46 19.05 -0.91
CA THR A 6 22.63 18.60 -0.14
C THR A 6 22.21 17.66 1.00
N PRO A 7 23.13 16.86 1.59
CA PRO A 7 22.82 16.01 2.75
C PRO A 7 22.19 16.77 3.93
N GLN A 8 22.52 18.05 4.07
CA GLN A 8 21.95 18.94 5.07
C GLN A 8 20.47 19.20 4.80
N LEU A 9 20.11 19.49 3.55
CA LEU A 9 18.72 19.72 3.15
C LEU A 9 17.88 18.45 3.28
N ALA A 10 18.42 17.30 2.85
CA ALA A 10 17.74 16.02 2.99
C ALA A 10 17.38 15.71 4.46
N ARG A 11 18.31 15.96 5.39
CA ARG A 11 18.05 15.77 6.84
C ARG A 11 16.93 16.67 7.36
N ILE A 12 16.84 17.90 6.87
CA ILE A 12 15.81 18.86 7.29
C ILE A 12 14.47 18.48 6.67
N LEU A 13 14.43 18.22 5.35
CA LEU A 13 13.18 18.01 4.60
C LEU A 13 12.56 16.63 4.79
N HIS A 14 13.38 15.58 5.00
CA HIS A 14 12.90 14.20 5.11
C HIS A 14 11.71 14.02 6.07
N PRO A 15 11.75 14.51 7.34
CA PRO A 15 10.61 14.34 8.24
C PRO A 15 9.37 15.13 7.80
N PHE A 16 9.51 16.32 7.20
CA PHE A 16 8.36 17.06 6.67
C PHE A 16 7.69 16.34 5.51
N VAL A 17 8.49 15.83 4.56
CA VAL A 17 7.99 14.99 3.46
C VAL A 17 7.34 13.73 4.01
N GLY A 18 7.92 13.13 5.05
CA GLY A 18 7.34 11.98 5.76
C GLY A 18 5.95 12.27 6.34
N VAL A 19 5.75 13.42 6.97
CA VAL A 19 4.43 13.83 7.48
C VAL A 19 3.42 14.03 6.36
N VAL A 20 3.81 14.72 5.27
CA VAL A 20 2.93 14.93 4.10
C VAL A 20 2.55 13.60 3.46
N MET A 21 3.51 12.67 3.34
CA MET A 21 3.28 11.31 2.86
C MET A 21 2.28 10.59 3.76
N PHE A 22 2.49 10.59 5.08
CA PHE A 22 1.57 9.97 6.02
C PHE A 22 0.14 10.54 5.90
N ALA A 23 0.02 11.88 5.84
CA ALA A 23 -1.27 12.56 5.70
C ALA A 23 -1.98 12.19 4.38
N SER A 24 -1.25 12.08 3.28
CA SER A 24 -1.81 11.65 1.99
C SER A 24 -2.30 10.19 2.05
N PHE A 25 -1.51 9.31 2.66
CA PHE A 25 -1.86 7.89 2.75
C PHE A 25 -2.99 7.61 3.75
N ILE A 26 -3.14 8.39 4.82
CA ILE A 26 -4.27 8.20 5.75
C ILE A 26 -5.60 8.59 5.08
N ILE A 27 -5.60 9.61 4.21
CA ILE A 27 -6.78 9.94 3.40
C ILE A 27 -7.13 8.77 2.47
N MET A 28 -6.13 8.17 1.82
CA MET A 28 -6.33 6.97 1.00
C MET A 28 -6.83 5.78 1.82
N PHE A 29 -6.33 5.61 3.05
CA PHE A 29 -6.79 4.56 3.96
C PHE A 29 -8.30 4.65 4.19
N PHE A 30 -8.81 5.82 4.61
CA PHE A 30 -10.24 6.00 4.86
C PHE A 30 -11.09 5.79 3.61
N ARG A 31 -10.56 6.07 2.42
CA ARG A 31 -11.24 5.83 1.14
C ARG A 31 -11.29 4.35 0.75
N TYR A 32 -10.26 3.56 1.06
CA TYR A 32 -10.12 2.20 0.52
C TYR A 32 -10.21 1.07 1.55
N TRP A 33 -10.21 1.36 2.86
CA TRP A 33 -10.13 0.30 3.88
C TRP A 33 -11.29 -0.70 3.83
N HIS A 34 -12.51 -0.26 3.50
CA HIS A 34 -13.69 -1.13 3.40
C HIS A 34 -13.51 -2.22 2.33
N HIS A 35 -12.80 -1.90 1.25
CA HIS A 35 -12.53 -2.84 0.16
C HIS A 35 -11.36 -3.79 0.47
N ASN A 36 -10.59 -3.50 1.52
CA ASN A 36 -9.39 -4.25 1.90
C ASN A 36 -9.59 -5.13 3.15
N LEU A 37 -10.83 -5.32 3.59
CA LEU A 37 -11.17 -6.27 4.65
C LEU A 37 -10.92 -7.71 4.16
N ILE A 38 -10.29 -8.52 5.03
CA ILE A 38 -9.97 -9.92 4.74
C ILE A 38 -11.24 -10.75 4.92
N ASN A 39 -11.62 -11.44 3.85
CA ASN A 39 -12.80 -12.30 3.77
C ASN A 39 -12.38 -13.77 3.66
N ARG A 40 -13.33 -14.69 3.83
CA ARG A 40 -13.07 -16.14 3.72
C ARG A 40 -12.53 -16.56 2.34
N ASP A 41 -12.94 -15.85 1.29
CA ASP A 41 -12.44 -16.11 -0.08
C ASP A 41 -10.95 -15.79 -0.24
N ASP A 42 -10.43 -14.86 0.56
CA ASP A 42 -9.02 -14.51 0.55
C ASP A 42 -8.16 -15.65 1.11
N ILE A 43 -8.70 -16.44 2.05
CA ILE A 43 -8.05 -17.64 2.57
C ILE A 43 -7.96 -18.71 1.48
N PHE A 44 -9.00 -18.83 0.65
CA PHE A 44 -8.98 -19.73 -0.51
C PHE A 44 -7.95 -19.29 -1.55
N TRP A 45 -7.83 -17.98 -1.79
CA TRP A 45 -6.78 -17.41 -2.64
C TRP A 45 -5.39 -17.72 -2.07
N ALA A 46 -5.18 -17.52 -0.76
CA ALA A 46 -3.90 -17.78 -0.09
C ALA A 46 -3.46 -19.25 -0.19
N LYS A 47 -4.39 -20.20 -0.05
CA LYS A 47 -4.11 -21.63 -0.19
C LYS A 47 -3.65 -22.01 -1.61
N ASN A 48 -4.02 -21.23 -2.62
CA ASN A 48 -3.72 -21.51 -4.02
C ASN A 48 -2.64 -20.58 -4.61
N ILE A 49 -1.82 -19.95 -3.76
CA ILE A 49 -0.81 -18.97 -4.20
C ILE A 49 0.15 -19.51 -5.27
N ARG A 50 0.45 -20.82 -5.25
CA ARG A 50 1.30 -21.48 -6.24
C ARG A 50 0.71 -21.44 -7.66
N LYS A 51 -0.60 -21.58 -7.80
CA LYS A 51 -1.30 -21.52 -9.09
C LYS A 51 -1.33 -20.08 -9.63
N ILE A 52 -1.50 -19.11 -8.73
CA ILE A 52 -1.49 -17.68 -9.08
C ILE A 52 -0.12 -17.24 -9.59
N VAL A 53 0.97 -17.74 -9.00
CA VAL A 53 2.35 -17.47 -9.47
C VAL A 53 2.58 -18.02 -10.89
N VAL A 54 1.91 -19.12 -11.26
CA VAL A 54 1.95 -19.71 -12.62
C VAL A 54 0.92 -19.04 -13.55
N ASN A 55 0.26 -17.97 -13.10
CA ASN A 55 -0.74 -17.21 -13.86
C ASN A 55 -2.02 -18.02 -14.18
N GLU A 56 -2.33 -19.04 -13.37
CA GLU A 56 -3.62 -19.73 -13.40
C GLU A 56 -4.67 -18.94 -12.60
N GLU A 57 -5.90 -18.98 -13.09
CA GLU A 57 -7.05 -18.29 -12.48
C GLU A 57 -7.54 -19.07 -11.27
N VAL A 58 -7.59 -18.41 -10.10
CA VAL A 58 -8.00 -19.07 -8.86
C VAL A 58 -8.80 -18.14 -7.96
N GLY A 59 -9.97 -18.64 -7.55
CA GLY A 59 -10.85 -17.98 -6.60
C GLY A 59 -11.75 -16.90 -7.19
N ASP A 60 -12.79 -16.54 -6.45
CA ASP A 60 -13.72 -15.49 -6.81
C ASP A 60 -13.24 -14.13 -6.27
N THR A 61 -12.23 -13.56 -6.93
CA THR A 61 -11.58 -12.33 -6.45
C THR A 61 -12.50 -11.13 -6.55
N GLY A 62 -12.64 -10.41 -5.42
CA GLY A 62 -13.34 -9.13 -5.31
C GLY A 62 -12.57 -7.97 -5.95
N ARG A 63 -12.87 -6.74 -5.52
CA ARG A 63 -12.23 -5.52 -6.03
C ARG A 63 -10.71 -5.51 -5.85
N TYR A 64 -10.21 -6.12 -4.78
CA TYR A 64 -8.79 -6.37 -4.53
C TYR A 64 -8.56 -7.83 -4.16
N ASN A 65 -7.42 -8.38 -4.60
CA ASN A 65 -6.99 -9.71 -4.22
C ASN A 65 -6.31 -9.73 -2.83
N PHE A 66 -6.12 -10.93 -2.26
CA PHE A 66 -5.50 -11.05 -0.93
C PHE A 66 -4.08 -10.46 -0.88
N GLY A 67 -3.26 -10.64 -1.92
CA GLY A 67 -1.93 -10.05 -1.98
C GLY A 67 -1.95 -8.50 -1.91
N GLN A 68 -2.87 -7.87 -2.64
CA GLN A 68 -3.09 -6.42 -2.60
C GLN A 68 -3.55 -5.96 -1.21
N LYS A 69 -4.43 -6.73 -0.54
CA LYS A 69 -4.86 -6.44 0.84
C LYS A 69 -3.70 -6.54 1.82
N CYS A 70 -2.85 -7.56 1.69
CA CYS A 70 -1.65 -7.71 2.52
C CYS A 70 -0.70 -6.52 2.35
N VAL A 71 -0.46 -6.09 1.11
CA VAL A 71 0.35 -4.89 0.83
C VAL A 71 -0.28 -3.64 1.44
N PHE A 72 -1.60 -3.46 1.33
CA PHE A 72 -2.32 -2.34 1.93
C PHE A 72 -2.12 -2.29 3.45
N TRP A 73 -2.38 -3.40 4.15
CA TRP A 73 -2.23 -3.45 5.61
C TRP A 73 -0.78 -3.30 6.05
N ALA A 74 0.16 -3.96 5.36
CA ALA A 74 1.59 -3.83 5.66
C ALA A 74 2.07 -2.38 5.50
N ALA A 75 1.69 -1.72 4.39
CA ALA A 75 2.06 -0.33 4.15
C ALA A 75 1.54 0.60 5.27
N ILE A 76 0.28 0.43 5.69
CA ILE A 76 -0.30 1.24 6.77
C ILE A 76 0.40 1.02 8.10
N ILE A 77 0.66 -0.24 8.48
CA ILE A 77 1.36 -0.56 9.73
C ILE A 77 2.75 0.09 9.73
N PHE A 78 3.53 -0.08 8.66
CA PHE A 78 4.87 0.50 8.60
C PHE A 78 4.87 2.03 8.51
N LEU A 79 3.89 2.65 7.83
CA LEU A 79 3.75 4.11 7.82
C LEU A 79 3.45 4.67 9.20
N VAL A 80 2.59 4.02 9.99
CA VAL A 80 2.32 4.42 11.39
C VAL A 80 3.58 4.25 12.24
N LEU A 81 4.28 3.12 12.12
CA LEU A 81 5.53 2.89 12.83
C LEU A 81 6.58 3.95 12.48
N LEU A 82 6.71 4.31 11.20
CA LEU A 82 7.61 5.36 10.72
C LEU A 82 7.24 6.74 11.25
N LEU A 83 5.95 7.09 11.30
CA LEU A 83 5.51 8.37 11.84
C LEU A 83 5.84 8.46 13.33
N VAL A 84 5.43 7.47 14.13
CA VAL A 84 5.63 7.48 15.59
C VAL A 84 7.11 7.52 15.93
N SER A 85 7.90 6.61 15.35
CA SER A 85 9.35 6.58 15.57
C SER A 85 10.04 7.82 15.01
N GLY A 86 9.59 8.34 13.87
CA GLY A 86 10.12 9.53 13.21
C GLY A 86 9.94 10.79 14.05
N VAL A 87 8.76 10.98 14.64
CA VAL A 87 8.48 12.08 15.57
C VAL A 87 9.37 11.98 16.81
N ILE A 88 9.56 10.79 17.38
CA ILE A 88 10.43 10.60 18.55
C ILE A 88 11.89 10.99 18.27
N ILE A 89 12.40 10.70 17.07
CA ILE A 89 13.81 11.00 16.70
C ILE A 89 13.98 12.37 16.05
N TRP A 90 12.91 13.15 15.88
CA TRP A 90 12.93 14.40 15.13
C TRP A 90 13.62 15.52 15.92
N ARG A 91 14.87 15.81 15.53
CA ARG A 91 15.65 16.95 16.05
C ARG A 91 15.48 18.19 15.16
N PRO A 92 15.50 19.42 15.73
CA PRO A 92 15.56 19.74 17.17
C PRO A 92 14.20 19.74 17.88
N TYR A 93 13.09 19.55 17.16
CA TYR A 93 11.74 19.89 17.65
C TYR A 93 11.19 18.97 18.75
N PHE A 94 11.24 17.65 18.57
CA PHE A 94 10.52 16.69 19.42
C PHE A 94 11.45 15.77 20.21
N ALA A 95 12.59 15.38 19.62
CA ALA A 95 13.54 14.46 20.26
C ALA A 95 14.02 14.88 21.66
N PRO A 96 14.23 16.18 21.98
CA PRO A 96 14.65 16.57 23.34
C PRO A 96 13.62 16.26 24.44
N ALA A 97 12.34 16.03 24.10
CA ALA A 97 11.30 15.68 25.07
C ALA A 97 11.33 14.20 25.49
N PHE A 98 12.12 13.35 24.82
CA PHE A 98 12.18 11.92 25.07
C PHE A 98 13.50 11.51 25.73
N SER A 99 13.45 10.45 26.54
CA SER A 99 14.65 9.90 27.17
C SER A 99 15.57 9.22 26.15
N ILE A 100 16.87 9.21 26.43
CA ILE A 100 17.88 8.61 25.53
C ILE A 100 17.56 7.14 25.17
N PRO A 101 17.13 6.27 26.11
CA PRO A 101 16.76 4.89 25.76
C PRO A 101 15.61 4.81 24.75
N VAL A 102 14.59 5.67 24.88
CA VAL A 102 13.44 5.73 23.97
C VAL A 102 13.87 6.18 22.58
N ILE A 103 14.74 7.19 22.49
CA ILE A 103 15.28 7.67 21.21
C ILE A 103 16.05 6.54 20.51
N ARG A 104 16.90 5.78 21.23
CA ARG A 104 17.67 4.67 20.64
C ARG A 104 16.76 3.57 20.09
N PHE A 105 15.73 3.20 20.84
CA PHE A 105 14.74 2.23 20.38
C PHE A 105 13.98 2.75 19.15
N ALA A 106 13.57 4.03 19.16
CA ALA A 106 12.89 4.65 18.05
C ALA A 106 13.76 4.70 16.79
N LEU A 107 15.07 4.97 16.89
CA LEU A 107 15.99 4.89 15.75
C LEU A 107 15.99 3.48 15.13
N MET A 108 16.16 2.44 15.95
CA MET A 108 16.14 1.05 15.49
C MET A 108 14.82 0.71 14.81
N LEU A 109 13.70 1.05 15.44
CA LEU A 109 12.36 0.79 14.92
C LEU A 109 12.12 1.54 13.61
N HIS A 110 12.56 2.80 13.50
CA HIS A 110 12.42 3.62 12.30
C HIS A 110 13.20 3.02 11.14
N SER A 111 14.47 2.65 11.36
CA SER A 111 15.30 2.01 10.33
C SER A 111 14.73 0.67 9.87
N PHE A 112 14.24 -0.16 10.80
CA PHE A 112 13.59 -1.42 10.45
C PHE A 112 12.32 -1.21 9.64
N ALA A 113 11.43 -0.32 10.09
CA ALA A 113 10.19 -0.01 9.40
C ALA A 113 10.44 0.60 8.01
N ALA A 114 11.49 1.42 7.85
CA ALA A 114 11.88 1.99 6.57
C ALA A 114 12.30 0.89 5.57
N VAL A 115 13.18 -0.01 5.98
CA VAL A 115 13.63 -1.13 5.13
C VAL A 115 12.46 -2.03 4.78
N ALA A 116 11.62 -2.39 5.75
CA ALA A 116 10.46 -3.23 5.52
C ALA A 116 9.46 -2.59 4.55
N LEU A 117 9.18 -1.29 4.70
CA LEU A 117 8.31 -0.56 3.79
C LEU A 117 8.89 -0.49 2.37
N ILE A 118 10.20 -0.27 2.23
CA ILE A 118 10.88 -0.29 0.92
C ILE A 118 10.66 -1.64 0.23
N VAL A 119 10.84 -2.75 0.95
CA VAL A 119 10.62 -4.10 0.40
C VAL A 119 9.16 -4.28 -0.03
N VAL A 120 8.19 -3.85 0.79
CA VAL A 120 6.76 -3.90 0.45
C VAL A 120 6.47 -3.11 -0.83
N ILE A 121 7.05 -1.91 -0.98
CA ILE A 121 6.88 -1.08 -2.17
C ILE A 121 7.54 -1.72 -3.40
N MET A 122 8.71 -2.35 -3.26
CA MET A 122 9.33 -3.09 -4.36
C MET A 122 8.44 -4.22 -4.87
N VAL A 123 7.86 -5.02 -3.96
CA VAL A 123 6.90 -6.08 -4.30
C VAL A 123 5.65 -5.49 -4.97
N HIS A 124 5.13 -4.38 -4.45
CA HIS A 124 3.97 -3.67 -5.01
C HIS A 124 4.21 -3.20 -6.46
N ILE A 125 5.34 -2.55 -6.71
CA ILE A 125 5.74 -2.07 -8.05
C ILE A 125 5.91 -3.26 -9.01
N TYR A 126 6.59 -4.32 -8.56
CA TYR A 126 6.78 -5.52 -9.36
C TYR A 126 5.44 -6.15 -9.76
N ALA A 127 4.51 -6.29 -8.81
CA ALA A 127 3.17 -6.83 -9.08
C ALA A 127 2.39 -5.97 -10.09
N ALA A 128 2.49 -4.64 -9.99
CA ALA A 128 1.84 -3.72 -10.94
C ALA A 128 2.42 -3.82 -12.37
N LEU A 129 3.73 -4.09 -12.50
CA LEU A 129 4.40 -4.28 -13.79
C LEU A 129 4.14 -5.66 -14.41
N TRP A 130 3.98 -6.68 -13.56
CA TRP A 130 3.72 -8.05 -13.97
C TRP A 130 2.29 -8.23 -14.50
N VAL A 131 1.29 -7.68 -13.81
CA VAL A 131 -0.11 -7.71 -14.23
C VAL A 131 -0.37 -6.59 -15.24
N LYS A 132 -0.24 -6.91 -16.54
CA LYS A 132 -0.45 -5.95 -17.64
C LYS A 132 -1.83 -5.28 -17.55
N GLY A 133 -1.87 -3.97 -17.79
CA GLY A 133 -3.07 -3.12 -17.66
C GLY A 133 -3.26 -2.47 -16.28
N THR A 134 -2.56 -2.94 -15.24
CA THR A 134 -2.68 -2.37 -13.89
C THR A 134 -2.16 -0.93 -13.80
N ILE A 135 -1.06 -0.61 -14.49
CA ILE A 135 -0.52 0.76 -14.49
C ILE A 135 -1.48 1.73 -15.18
N THR A 136 -2.05 1.35 -16.32
CA THR A 136 -3.09 2.12 -17.02
C THR A 136 -4.30 2.33 -16.11
N ALA A 137 -4.71 1.31 -15.36
CA ALA A 137 -5.79 1.42 -14.38
C ALA A 137 -5.51 2.48 -13.29
N MET A 138 -4.25 2.59 -12.84
CA MET A 138 -3.85 3.54 -11.80
C MET A 138 -3.69 4.97 -12.33
N VAL A 139 -3.18 5.14 -13.56
CA VAL A 139 -2.88 6.46 -14.14
C VAL A 139 -4.10 7.05 -14.85
N GLU A 140 -4.80 6.25 -15.65
CA GLU A 140 -5.93 6.70 -16.47
C GLU A 140 -7.30 6.41 -15.83
N GLY A 141 -7.36 5.54 -14.82
CA GLY A 141 -8.57 5.27 -14.05
C GLY A 141 -9.57 4.30 -14.68
N TRP A 142 -9.25 3.65 -15.81
CA TRP A 142 -10.13 2.69 -16.48
C TRP A 142 -9.44 1.35 -16.74
N VAL A 143 -10.26 0.29 -16.91
CA VAL A 143 -9.80 -1.08 -17.24
C VAL A 143 -10.69 -1.71 -18.29
N THR A 144 -10.14 -2.63 -19.09
CA THR A 144 -10.93 -3.39 -20.06
C THR A 144 -11.81 -4.43 -19.36
N SER A 145 -12.99 -4.71 -19.91
CA SER A 145 -13.89 -5.75 -19.40
C SER A 145 -13.23 -7.13 -19.35
N ALA A 146 -12.37 -7.46 -20.32
CA ALA A 146 -11.61 -8.70 -20.34
C ALA A 146 -10.62 -8.79 -19.17
N TRP A 147 -9.93 -7.69 -18.85
CA TRP A 147 -9.03 -7.63 -17.71
C TRP A 147 -9.78 -7.78 -16.39
N ALA A 148 -10.91 -7.09 -16.23
CA ALA A 148 -11.74 -7.17 -15.04
C ALA A 148 -12.29 -8.59 -14.83
N LYS A 149 -12.76 -9.24 -15.90
CA LYS A 149 -13.24 -10.63 -15.84
C LYS A 149 -12.15 -11.61 -15.43
N LYS A 150 -10.92 -11.41 -15.93
CA LYS A 150 -9.77 -12.29 -15.67
C LYS A 150 -9.20 -12.15 -14.25
N HIS A 151 -8.95 -10.92 -13.81
CA HIS A 151 -8.23 -10.68 -12.54
C HIS A 151 -9.16 -10.42 -11.35
N HIS A 152 -10.38 -9.92 -11.61
CA HIS A 152 -11.34 -9.50 -10.59
C HIS A 152 -12.78 -9.95 -10.94
N PRO A 153 -13.02 -11.25 -11.12
CA PRO A 153 -14.28 -11.79 -11.63
C PRO A 153 -15.50 -11.39 -10.80
N ARG A 154 -15.41 -11.34 -9.46
CA ARG A 154 -16.53 -10.94 -8.61
C ARG A 154 -16.89 -9.48 -8.78
N TRP A 155 -15.86 -8.62 -8.79
CA TRP A 155 -16.04 -7.19 -9.00
C TRP A 155 -16.65 -6.89 -10.38
N TYR A 156 -16.22 -7.60 -11.42
CA TYR A 156 -16.83 -7.49 -12.75
C TYR A 156 -18.32 -7.80 -12.75
N ARG A 157 -18.75 -8.88 -12.04
CA ARG A 157 -20.17 -9.24 -11.92
C ARG A 157 -20.97 -8.20 -11.12
N GLU A 158 -20.40 -7.64 -10.05
CA GLU A 158 -21.04 -6.59 -9.24
C GLU A 158 -21.27 -5.30 -10.04
N VAL A 159 -20.26 -4.86 -10.80
CA VAL A 159 -20.37 -3.68 -11.66
C VAL A 159 -21.43 -3.91 -12.75
N ARG A 160 -21.42 -5.06 -13.42
CA ARG A 160 -22.42 -5.39 -14.44
C ARG A 160 -23.85 -5.35 -13.90
N LYS A 161 -24.10 -6.00 -12.76
CA LYS A 161 -25.41 -5.97 -12.11
C LYS A 161 -25.86 -4.55 -11.75
N THR A 162 -24.92 -3.70 -11.34
CA THR A 162 -25.20 -2.30 -11.01
C THR A 162 -25.53 -1.47 -12.25
N THR A 163 -24.84 -1.72 -13.37
CA THR A 163 -25.12 -1.05 -14.66
C THR A 163 -26.47 -1.48 -15.23
N GLU A 164 -26.78 -2.79 -15.18
CA GLU A 164 -28.07 -3.33 -15.64
C GLU A 164 -29.24 -2.70 -14.85
N LYS A 165 -29.14 -2.64 -13.51
CA LYS A 165 -30.14 -1.95 -12.66
C LYS A 165 -30.29 -0.45 -12.86
N LYS A 166 -29.30 0.23 -13.46
CA LYS A 166 -29.38 1.66 -13.77
C LYS A 166 -29.97 1.93 -15.16
N ALA A 167 -29.99 0.91 -16.02
CA ALA A 167 -30.54 0.98 -17.36
C ALA A 167 -32.03 0.61 -17.42
N GLU A 168 -32.50 -0.13 -16.41
CA GLU A 168 -33.92 -0.30 -16.05
C GLU A 168 -34.49 0.94 -15.36
#